data_AF-A0A7L9BI10-F1
#
_entry.id   AF-A0A7L9BI10-F1
#
_cell.length_a   1.000
_cell.length_b   1.000
_cell.length_c   1.000
_cell.angle_alpha   90.00
_cell.angle_beta   90.00
_cell.angle_gamma   90.00
#
_symmetry.space_group_name_H-M   'P 1'
#
loop_
_entity.id
_entity.type
_entity.pdbx_description
1 polymer ?
#
loop_
_entity_poly.entity_id
_entity_poly.type
_entity_poly.pdbx_seq_one_letter_code
_entity_poly.pdbx_strand_id
1 'polypeptide(L)'
;MANFLRDPKNKNYRTLAYLDPCGMQLEWRSIESLRSLPIDVWILVPTGMGVNRLLKKNGRLSDTWAERLEKFLGLSREEIENHFYKKTETLFSDYTSIEKERDAIEKSALLYRDRLRGVFKFVSKPYELRNSTNSVMYHLFLSSNNKTAVNIGNDIVKKFSK
;
A
#
# COMPACT_ATOMS: atom_id res chain seq x y z
N MET A 1 -1.43 -5.86 20.62
CA MET A 1 -0.73 -4.55 20.58
C MET A 1 -1.69 -3.36 20.67
N ALA A 2 -2.63 -3.16 19.72
CA ALA A 2 -3.51 -1.99 19.74
C ALA A 2 -4.27 -1.81 21.07
N ASN A 3 -4.85 -2.89 21.61
CA ASN A 3 -5.54 -2.87 22.91
C ASN A 3 -4.62 -2.43 24.06
N PHE A 4 -3.36 -2.86 24.05
CA PHE A 4 -2.37 -2.48 25.07
C PHE A 4 -2.10 -0.97 25.03
N LEU A 5 -1.90 -0.39 23.84
CA LEU A 5 -1.63 1.04 23.67
C LEU A 5 -2.87 1.93 23.91
N ARG A 6 -4.09 1.36 23.82
CA ARG A 6 -5.33 2.08 24.12
C ARG A 6 -5.62 2.17 25.63
N ASP A 7 -5.04 1.29 26.43
CA ASP A 7 -5.24 1.31 27.88
C ASP A 7 -4.63 2.59 28.48
N PRO A 8 -5.42 3.43 29.20
CA PRO A 8 -4.93 4.63 29.85
C PRO A 8 -3.73 4.41 30.79
N LYS A 9 -3.59 3.21 31.36
CA LYS A 9 -2.44 2.83 32.20
C LYS A 9 -1.12 2.83 31.41
N ASN A 10 -1.18 2.63 30.10
CA ASN A 10 -0.02 2.51 29.23
C ASN A 10 0.30 3.80 28.43
N LYS A 11 -0.22 4.95 28.85
CA LYS A 11 -0.05 6.24 28.15
C LYS A 11 1.40 6.67 27.88
N ASN A 12 2.36 6.13 28.63
CA ASN A 12 3.79 6.46 28.51
C ASN A 12 4.54 5.57 27.51
N TYR A 13 3.90 4.52 26.98
CA TYR A 13 4.52 3.64 25.99
C TYR A 13 4.37 4.22 24.59
N ARG A 14 5.48 4.21 23.85
CA ARG A 14 5.52 4.48 22.41
C ARG A 14 6.06 3.26 21.69
N THR A 15 5.59 3.05 20.47
CA THR A 15 5.97 1.87 19.69
C THR A 15 6.51 2.28 18.33
N LEU A 16 7.58 1.63 17.90
CA LEU A 16 8.01 1.61 16.51
C LEU A 16 7.74 0.20 15.98
N ALA A 17 6.97 0.08 14.91
CA ALA A 17 6.64 -1.19 14.28
C ALA A 17 7.19 -1.29 12.86
N TYR A 18 7.58 -2.50 12.49
CA TYR A 18 7.98 -2.86 11.12
C TYR A 18 6.98 -3.89 10.61
N LEU A 19 6.24 -3.52 9.56
CA LEU A 19 5.24 -4.37 8.93
C LEU A 19 5.76 -4.80 7.57
N ASP A 20 6.06 -6.09 7.44
CA ASP A 20 6.32 -6.74 6.16
C ASP A 20 5.15 -7.67 5.83
N PRO A 21 4.14 -7.21 5.06
CA PRO A 21 3.01 -8.02 4.65
C PRO A 21 3.37 -9.14 3.67
N CYS A 22 4.65 -9.40 3.38
CA CYS A 22 5.22 -10.52 2.60
C CYS A 22 4.18 -11.27 1.74
N GLY A 23 3.88 -10.72 0.56
CA GLY A 23 2.88 -11.32 -0.35
C GLY A 23 1.42 -10.92 -0.12
N MET A 24 1.17 -9.79 0.57
CA MET A 24 -0.15 -9.19 0.83
C MET A 24 -1.01 -9.92 1.88
N GLN A 25 -0.37 -10.51 2.90
CA GLN A 25 -1.07 -11.23 3.98
C GLN A 25 -1.71 -10.30 5.02
N LEU A 26 -1.28 -9.04 5.09
CA LEU A 26 -1.78 -8.05 6.04
C LEU A 26 -3.11 -7.46 5.54
N GLU A 27 -4.20 -7.72 6.26
CA GLU A 27 -5.49 -7.08 5.97
C GLU A 27 -5.48 -5.61 6.39
N TRP A 28 -6.07 -4.73 5.56
CA TRP A 28 -6.13 -3.29 5.77
C TRP A 28 -6.73 -2.91 7.13
N ARG A 29 -7.75 -3.65 7.58
CA ARG A 29 -8.39 -3.46 8.90
C ARG A 29 -7.40 -3.53 10.06
N SER A 30 -6.32 -4.30 9.92
CA SER A 30 -5.24 -4.37 10.92
C SER A 30 -4.50 -3.04 11.03
N ILE A 31 -4.25 -2.37 9.91
CA ILE A 31 -3.63 -1.04 9.88
C ILE A 31 -4.59 0.00 10.45
N GLU A 32 -5.88 -0.07 10.12
CA GLU A 32 -6.90 0.85 10.66
C GLU A 32 -6.98 0.80 12.18
N SER A 33 -6.76 -0.38 12.78
CA SER A 33 -6.73 -0.53 14.24
C SER A 33 -5.66 0.31 14.94
N LEU A 34 -4.62 0.74 14.19
CA LEU A 34 -3.51 1.56 14.67
C LEU A 34 -3.83 3.06 14.71
N ARG A 35 -5.00 3.46 14.19
CA ARG A 35 -5.46 4.86 14.19
C ARG A 35 -5.39 5.49 15.58
N SER A 36 -4.80 6.68 15.62
CA SER A 36 -4.65 7.52 16.82
C SER A 36 -3.80 6.90 17.94
N LEU A 37 -3.08 5.81 17.69
CA LEU A 37 -2.16 5.22 18.67
C LEU A 37 -0.81 5.94 18.67
N PRO A 38 -0.07 5.90 19.80
CA PRO A 38 1.30 6.43 19.91
C PRO A 38 2.32 5.49 19.23
N ILE A 39 2.15 5.25 17.93
CA ILE A 39 2.93 4.32 17.13
C ILE A 39 3.46 4.98 15.85
N ASP A 40 4.71 4.66 15.52
CA ASP A 40 5.34 4.92 14.24
C ASP A 40 5.49 3.59 13.49
N VAL A 41 5.18 3.56 12.19
CA VAL A 41 5.11 2.32 11.41
C VAL A 41 5.94 2.43 10.14
N TRP A 42 6.98 1.61 10.05
CA TRP A 42 7.58 1.26 8.77
C TRP A 42 6.76 0.14 8.12
N ILE A 43 6.36 0.31 6.86
CA ILE A 43 5.61 -0.71 6.11
C ILE A 43 6.21 -0.93 4.73
N LEU A 44 6.51 -2.19 4.42
CA LEU A 44 7.09 -2.62 3.14
C LEU A 44 6.00 -3.15 2.20
N VAL A 45 5.46 -2.29 1.36
CA VAL A 45 4.31 -2.61 0.50
C VAL A 45 4.76 -3.33 -0.77
N PRO A 46 4.32 -4.58 -1.04
CA PRO A 46 4.71 -5.35 -2.22
C PRO A 46 3.94 -4.91 -3.48
N THR A 47 4.12 -3.66 -3.91
CA THR A 47 3.43 -3.11 -5.09
C THR A 47 3.80 -3.83 -6.38
N GLY A 48 5.08 -4.14 -6.59
CA GLY A 48 5.56 -4.85 -7.79
C GLY A 48 5.40 -6.37 -7.67
N MET A 49 5.82 -6.92 -6.53
CA MET A 49 5.82 -8.37 -6.27
C MET A 49 4.42 -8.95 -5.98
N GLY A 50 3.52 -8.15 -5.42
CA GLY A 50 2.17 -8.55 -5.00
C GLY A 50 1.10 -7.93 -5.90
N VAL A 51 0.80 -6.65 -5.70
CA VAL A 51 -0.37 -5.97 -6.31
C VAL A 51 -0.30 -6.07 -7.83
N ASN A 52 0.78 -5.60 -8.45
CA ASN A 52 0.96 -5.59 -9.90
C ASN A 52 0.97 -7.00 -10.52
N ARG A 53 1.38 -8.03 -9.76
CA ARG A 53 1.40 -9.42 -10.23
C ARG A 53 -0.01 -10.04 -10.26
N LEU A 54 -0.87 -9.70 -9.31
CA LEU A 54 -2.26 -10.13 -9.29
C LEU A 54 -3.11 -9.38 -10.33
N LEU A 55 -2.82 -8.10 -10.57
CA LEU A 55 -3.43 -7.33 -11.66
C LEU A 55 -2.97 -7.87 -13.02
N LYS A 56 -3.75 -8.78 -13.62
CA LYS A 56 -3.49 -9.34 -14.95
C LYS A 56 -3.72 -8.31 -16.04
N LYS A 57 -2.96 -8.40 -17.14
CA LYS A 57 -3.02 -7.43 -18.25
C LYS A 57 -4.40 -7.31 -18.90
N ASN A 58 -5.15 -8.42 -18.96
CA ASN A 58 -6.44 -8.54 -19.64
C ASN A 58 -7.66 -8.31 -18.73
N GLY A 59 -7.46 -7.77 -17.52
CA GLY A 59 -8.55 -7.52 -16.57
C GLY A 59 -9.16 -8.77 -15.91
N ARG A 60 -8.74 -9.98 -16.27
CA ARG A 60 -9.27 -11.21 -15.68
C ARG A 60 -8.69 -11.44 -14.30
N LEU A 61 -9.38 -10.92 -13.30
CA LEU A 61 -9.11 -11.13 -11.88
C LEU A 61 -9.96 -12.31 -11.39
N SER A 62 -9.33 -13.44 -11.04
CA SER A 62 -10.04 -14.53 -10.36
C SER A 62 -10.53 -14.07 -9.01
N ASP A 63 -11.65 -14.60 -8.51
CA ASP A 63 -12.26 -14.18 -7.25
C ASP A 63 -11.28 -14.25 -6.06
N THR A 64 -10.47 -15.32 -5.98
CA THR A 64 -9.42 -15.45 -4.94
C THR A 64 -8.37 -14.32 -4.97
N TRP A 65 -8.08 -13.76 -6.16
CA TRP A 65 -7.12 -12.66 -6.28
C TRP A 65 -7.78 -11.32 -6.02
N ALA A 66 -9.04 -11.16 -6.42
CA ALA A 66 -9.84 -10.00 -6.09
C ALA A 66 -9.95 -9.87 -4.56
N GLU A 67 -10.40 -10.92 -3.87
CA GLU A 67 -10.53 -10.94 -2.42
C GLU A 67 -9.22 -10.59 -1.69
N ARG A 68 -8.08 -11.09 -2.18
CA ARG A 68 -6.77 -10.74 -1.61
C ARG A 68 -6.45 -9.26 -1.78
N LEU A 69 -6.71 -8.70 -2.96
CA LEU A 69 -6.50 -7.27 -3.22
C LEU A 69 -7.46 -6.41 -2.39
N GLU A 70 -8.73 -6.81 -2.28
CA GLU A 70 -9.74 -6.11 -1.48
C GLU A 70 -9.34 -6.06 -0.01
N LYS A 71 -8.94 -7.20 0.55
CA LYS A 71 -8.46 -7.27 1.94
C LYS A 71 -7.19 -6.47 2.16
N PHE A 72 -6.23 -6.53 1.24
CA PHE A 72 -4.94 -5.85 1.39
C PHE A 72 -5.04 -4.32 1.21
N LEU A 73 -5.80 -3.86 0.22
CA LEU A 73 -5.97 -2.44 -0.08
C LEU A 73 -7.08 -1.80 0.78
N GLY A 74 -8.03 -2.60 1.26
CA GLY A 74 -9.24 -2.16 1.95
C GLY A 74 -10.22 -1.44 1.01
N LEU A 75 -10.27 -1.86 -0.25
CA LEU A 75 -11.12 -1.31 -1.30
C LEU A 75 -12.02 -2.41 -1.84
N SER A 76 -13.17 -2.03 -2.38
CA SER A 76 -14.03 -2.94 -3.14
C SER A 76 -13.40 -3.32 -4.48
N ARG A 77 -13.82 -4.46 -5.03
CA ARG A 77 -13.45 -4.91 -6.37
C ARG A 77 -13.67 -3.84 -7.43
N GLU A 78 -14.80 -3.12 -7.38
CA GLU A 78 -15.13 -2.07 -8.34
C GLU A 78 -14.13 -0.90 -8.27
N GLU A 79 -13.78 -0.44 -7.07
CA GLU A 79 -12.78 0.62 -6.88
C GLU A 79 -11.40 0.21 -7.42
N ILE A 80 -11.01 -1.05 -7.19
CA ILE A 80 -9.75 -1.61 -7.71
C ILE A 80 -9.80 -1.66 -9.24
N GLU A 81 -10.90 -2.15 -9.81
CA GLU A 81 -11.06 -2.26 -11.25
C GLU A 81 -10.98 -0.88 -11.93
N ASN A 82 -11.72 0.10 -11.40
CA ASN A 82 -11.73 1.46 -11.92
C ASN A 82 -10.38 2.18 -11.77
N HIS A 83 -9.58 1.83 -10.77
CA HIS A 83 -8.29 2.46 -10.55
C HIS A 83 -7.17 1.90 -11.44
N PHE A 84 -7.22 0.61 -11.76
CA PHE A 84 -6.11 -0.10 -12.43
C PHE A 84 -6.39 -0.55 -13.85
N TYR A 85 -7.63 -0.44 -14.34
CA TYR A 85 -8.01 -0.87 -15.67
C TYR A 85 -8.70 0.23 -16.46
N LYS A 86 -8.27 0.35 -17.72
CA LYS A 86 -8.95 1.18 -18.71
C LYS A 86 -9.85 0.29 -19.57
N LYS A 87 -11.14 0.63 -19.63
CA LYS A 87 -12.11 0.03 -20.54
C LYS A 87 -12.22 0.92 -21.77
N THR A 88 -11.99 0.38 -22.95
CA THR A 88 -12.08 1.10 -24.23
C THR A 88 -13.04 0.37 -25.14
N GLU A 89 -14.03 1.09 -25.67
CA GLU A 89 -14.92 0.57 -26.69
C GLU A 89 -14.12 0.23 -27.95
N THR A 90 -14.41 -0.91 -28.55
CA THR A 90 -13.77 -1.29 -29.81
C THR A 90 -14.63 -0.84 -30.99
N LEU A 91 -14.11 -1.01 -32.22
CA LEU A 91 -14.86 -0.77 -33.45
C LEU A 91 -16.14 -1.63 -33.57
N PHE A 92 -16.28 -2.64 -32.71
CA PHE A 92 -17.47 -3.45 -32.57
C PHE A 92 -18.11 -3.14 -31.20
N SER A 93 -19.35 -2.67 -31.23
CA SER A 93 -20.13 -2.27 -30.03
C SER A 93 -20.24 -3.38 -28.99
N ASP A 94 -20.10 -4.64 -29.41
CA ASP A 94 -20.29 -5.81 -28.56
C ASP A 94 -19.02 -6.21 -27.80
N TYR A 95 -17.89 -5.54 -28.06
CA TYR A 95 -16.61 -5.86 -27.45
C TYR A 95 -15.99 -4.63 -26.79
N THR A 96 -15.66 -4.78 -25.51
CA THR A 96 -14.87 -3.80 -24.75
C THR A 96 -13.47 -4.36 -24.52
N SER A 97 -12.44 -3.61 -24.90
CA SER A 97 -11.06 -3.94 -24.54
C SER A 97 -10.77 -3.50 -23.12
N ILE A 98 -10.17 -4.37 -22.32
CA ILE A 98 -9.73 -4.08 -20.95
C ILE A 98 -8.22 -4.18 -20.90
N GLU A 99 -7.58 -3.08 -20.57
CA GLU A 99 -6.13 -3.00 -20.44
C GLU A 99 -5.74 -2.53 -19.05
N LYS A 100 -4.74 -3.19 -18.47
CA LYS A 100 -4.11 -2.73 -17.23
C LYS A 100 -3.33 -1.45 -17.49
N GLU A 101 -3.47 -0.50 -16.58
CA GLU A 101 -2.66 0.72 -16.53
C GLU A 101 -1.15 0.42 -16.53
N ARG A 102 -0.40 1.16 -17.36
CA ARG A 102 1.04 0.90 -17.57
C ARG A 102 1.88 1.21 -16.33
N ASP A 103 1.42 2.17 -15.53
CA ASP A 103 2.02 2.67 -14.29
C ASP A 103 1.34 2.06 -13.04
N ALA A 104 0.82 0.83 -13.16
CA ALA A 104 0.09 0.18 -12.07
C ALA A 104 0.92 0.06 -10.76
N ILE A 105 2.25 -0.05 -10.85
CA ILE A 105 3.12 -0.13 -9.68
C ILE A 105 3.15 1.20 -8.93
N GLU A 106 3.36 2.30 -9.64
CA GLU A 106 3.40 3.65 -9.10
C GLU A 106 2.02 4.07 -8.58
N LYS A 107 0.95 3.79 -9.33
CA LYS A 107 -0.44 3.98 -8.89
C LYS A 107 -0.75 3.22 -7.61
N SER A 108 -0.30 1.97 -7.50
CA SER A 108 -0.47 1.18 -6.27
C SER A 108 0.23 1.83 -5.07
N ALA A 109 1.43 2.40 -5.28
CA ALA A 109 2.18 3.07 -4.23
C ALA A 109 1.47 4.33 -3.73
N LEU A 110 0.97 5.15 -4.66
CA LEU A 110 0.25 6.38 -4.36
C LEU A 110 -1.08 6.08 -3.66
N LEU A 111 -1.84 5.12 -4.20
CA LEU A 111 -3.09 4.65 -3.61
C LEU A 111 -2.88 4.19 -2.17
N TYR A 112 -1.92 3.30 -1.93
CA TYR A 112 -1.65 2.78 -0.60
C TYR A 112 -1.17 3.87 0.37
N ARG A 113 -0.36 4.81 -0.11
CA ARG A 113 0.07 5.97 0.66
C ARG A 113 -1.11 6.87 1.08
N ASP A 114 -2.07 7.09 0.19
CA ASP A 114 -3.26 7.88 0.48
C ASP A 114 -4.17 7.18 1.48
N ARG A 115 -4.29 5.85 1.37
CA ARG A 115 -4.93 5.02 2.38
C ARG A 115 -4.25 5.16 3.75
N LEU A 116 -2.91 5.12 3.80
CA LEU A 116 -2.14 5.32 5.05
C LEU A 116 -2.34 6.71 5.66
N ARG A 117 -2.46 7.76 4.84
CA ARG A 117 -2.82 9.12 5.31
C ARG A 117 -4.22 9.17 5.90
N GLY A 118 -5.09 8.28 5.46
CA GLY A 118 -6.37 8.03 6.10
C GLY A 118 -6.22 7.60 7.56
N VAL A 119 -5.13 6.94 7.98
CA VAL A 119 -4.92 6.39 9.34
C VAL A 119 -3.93 7.23 10.17
N PHE A 120 -2.88 7.75 9.55
CA PHE A 120 -1.80 8.50 10.18
C PHE A 120 -1.73 9.93 9.66
N LYS A 121 -1.38 10.89 10.53
CA LYS A 121 -1.30 12.31 10.13
C LYS A 121 -0.22 12.57 9.08
N PHE A 122 0.89 11.84 9.12
CA PHE A 122 2.02 12.02 8.23
C PHE A 122 2.49 10.69 7.66
N VAL A 123 2.79 10.68 6.35
CA VAL A 123 3.34 9.53 5.64
C VAL A 123 4.49 10.01 4.75
N SER A 124 5.61 9.28 4.78
CA SER A 124 6.81 9.59 4.01
C SER A 124 6.57 9.59 2.50
N LYS A 125 7.59 10.01 1.75
CA LYS A 125 7.65 9.70 0.32
C LYS A 125 7.85 8.18 0.15
N PRO A 126 7.34 7.58 -0.93
CA PRO A 126 7.64 6.18 -1.25
C PRO A 126 9.14 6.03 -1.47
N TYR A 127 9.75 5.03 -0.83
CA TYR A 127 11.08 4.56 -1.20
C TYR A 127 10.97 3.29 -2.01
N GLU A 128 11.48 3.29 -3.23
CA GLU A 128 11.44 2.16 -4.13
C GLU A 128 12.58 1.18 -3.82
N LEU A 129 12.23 -0.08 -3.56
CA LEU A 129 13.19 -1.17 -3.53
C LEU A 129 13.11 -1.92 -4.86
N ARG A 130 14.21 -1.92 -5.60
CA ARG A 130 14.32 -2.49 -6.94
C ARG A 130 15.15 -3.78 -6.94
N ASN A 131 14.89 -4.67 -7.88
CA ASN A 131 15.69 -5.89 -8.07
C ASN A 131 16.96 -5.62 -8.90
N SER A 132 17.76 -6.66 -9.17
CA SER A 132 18.97 -6.59 -10.01
C SER A 132 18.69 -6.17 -11.46
N THR A 133 17.46 -6.31 -11.95
CA THR A 133 17.03 -5.85 -13.29
C THR A 133 16.34 -4.48 -13.24
N ASN A 134 16.57 -3.71 -12.17
CA ASN A 134 16.04 -2.37 -11.94
C ASN A 134 14.49 -2.26 -11.91
N SER A 135 13.78 -3.37 -11.72
CA SER A 135 12.31 -3.40 -11.58
C SER A 135 11.89 -3.16 -10.14
N VAL A 136 10.92 -2.27 -9.91
CA VAL A 136 10.38 -1.98 -8.57
C VAL A 136 9.67 -3.21 -8.02
N MET A 137 10.12 -3.68 -6.85
CA MET A 137 9.52 -4.81 -6.13
C MET A 137 8.59 -4.34 -5.02
N TYR A 138 9.06 -3.36 -4.23
CA TYR A 138 8.37 -2.86 -3.05
C TYR A 138 8.45 -1.35 -2.94
N HIS A 139 7.50 -0.77 -2.22
CA HIS A 139 7.60 0.59 -1.71
C HIS A 139 7.62 0.58 -0.19
N LEU A 140 8.65 1.18 0.40
CA LEU A 140 8.76 1.36 1.84
C LEU A 140 8.19 2.73 2.23
N PHE A 141 7.35 2.75 3.26
CA PHE A 141 6.79 3.96 3.85
C PHE A 141 7.04 4.00 5.35
N LEU A 142 7.28 5.21 5.87
CA LEU A 142 7.12 5.51 7.29
C LEU A 142 5.83 6.30 7.49
N SER A 143 4.95 5.79 8.35
CA SER A 143 3.70 6.43 8.74
C SER A 143 3.73 6.76 10.22
N SER A 144 3.36 7.99 10.59
CA SER A 144 3.44 8.48 11.96
C SER A 144 2.45 9.60 12.22
N ASN A 145 2.10 9.78 13.49
CA ASN A 145 1.36 10.94 13.97
C ASN A 145 2.28 12.12 14.37
N ASN A 146 3.60 11.96 14.19
CA ASN A 146 4.64 12.95 14.46
C ASN A 146 5.39 13.32 13.17
N LYS A 147 5.39 14.62 12.83
CA LYS A 147 6.06 15.15 11.63
C LYS A 147 7.57 14.90 11.66
N THR A 148 8.20 14.99 12.83
CA THR A 148 9.65 14.77 12.99
C THR A 148 10.05 13.34 12.64
N ALA A 149 9.23 12.35 12.99
CA ALA A 149 9.49 10.96 12.65
C ALA A 149 9.56 10.77 11.13
N VAL A 150 8.61 11.35 10.38
CA VAL A 150 8.60 11.28 8.91
C VAL A 150 9.80 12.00 8.29
N ASN A 151 10.23 13.13 8.84
CA ASN A 151 11.44 13.81 8.38
C ASN A 151 12.68 12.93 8.54
N ILE A 152 12.85 12.31 9.71
CA ILE A 152 13.94 11.36 9.99
C ILE A 152 13.87 10.18 9.01
N GLY A 153 12.69 9.59 8.80
CA GLY A 153 12.52 8.49 7.87
C GLY A 153 12.92 8.84 6.43
N ASN A 154 12.51 10.02 5.95
CA ASN A 154 12.92 10.50 4.63
C ASN A 154 14.45 10.70 4.56
N ASP A 155 15.09 11.21 5.61
CA ASP A 155 16.54 11.44 5.64
C ASP A 155 17.35 10.14 5.71
N ILE A 156 16.83 9.11 6.40
CA ILE A 156 17.42 7.76 6.39
C ILE A 156 17.42 7.20 4.97
N VAL A 157 16.26 7.23 4.32
CA VAL A 157 16.07 6.68 2.97
C VAL A 157 16.98 7.35 1.93
N LYS A 158 17.15 8.68 1.99
CA LYS A 158 17.98 9.43 1.04
C LYS A 158 19.41 8.87 0.92
N LYS A 159 19.97 8.31 1.99
CA LYS A 159 21.32 7.70 1.97
C LYS A 159 21.42 6.48 1.06
N PHE A 160 20.29 5.83 0.77
CA PHE A 160 20.17 4.62 -0.03
C PHE A 160 19.52 4.86 -1.40
N SER A 161 19.05 6.08 -1.66
CA SER A 161 18.62 6.53 -2.99
C SER A 161 19.84 7.08 -3.74
N LYS A 162 20.63 6.20 -4.35
CA LYS A 162 21.66 6.57 -5.33
C LYS A 162 21.14 6.43 -6.74
#